data_AF-A0A522Q3P8-F1
#
_entry.id   AF-A0A522Q3P8-F1
#
_cell.length_a   1.000
_cell.length_b   1.000
_cell.length_c   1.000
_cell.angle_alpha   90.00
_cell.angle_beta   90.00
_cell.angle_gamma   90.00
#
_symmetry.space_group_name_H-M   'P 1'
#
loop_
_entity.id
_entity.type
_entity.pdbx_description
1 polymer ?
#
loop_
_entity_poly.entity_id
_entity_poly.type
_entity_poly.pdbx_seq_one_letter_code
_entity_poly.pdbx_strand_id
1 'polypeptide(L)'
;MSDDANWLGEVHFDEHGLVPAIAQDAITGKVLMVAWMNAEAASETAATGRAVYWSRSRKRLWRKGEESGHVQVVREIRLDCDGDVLLLQVEQHGGIACHTGRNRCFFRRLDGRPPLAAWTITDPVLKRPEDIYGPAAGAHSQSVAEHPAAGTQPHSATAHPSTGAPADGASGGHHTTDAPAAGDVLARLADTLESRLPRNGGDPATSYTAQLLARGPDAFLKKIGEEATELVMAAKDERPERIVSEAADLWFHCLVALTHYGLRPEDVARELERREGTSGLVEKAGRHP
;
A
#
# COMPACT_ATOMS: atom_id res chain seq x y z
N MET A 1 36.18 -31.31 -2.58
CA MET A 1 35.46 -30.66 -3.69
C MET A 1 34.10 -30.32 -3.13
N SER A 2 33.78 -29.03 -3.18
CA SER A 2 32.95 -28.24 -2.26
C SER A 2 31.46 -28.59 -2.30
N ASP A 3 30.80 -28.37 -1.16
CA ASP A 3 29.34 -28.42 -0.90
C ASP A 3 28.50 -27.39 -1.68
N ASP A 4 28.92 -27.01 -2.89
CA ASP A 4 28.18 -26.14 -3.78
C ASP A 4 27.19 -26.97 -4.63
N ALA A 5 26.04 -27.36 -4.03
CA ALA A 5 24.75 -27.56 -4.72
C ALA A 5 23.66 -28.23 -3.84
N ASN A 6 23.66 -28.10 -2.50
CA ASN A 6 22.61 -28.74 -1.71
C ASN A 6 21.21 -28.10 -1.94
N TRP A 7 21.16 -26.78 -2.11
CA TRP A 7 19.88 -26.06 -2.15
C TRP A 7 19.10 -26.24 -3.46
N LEU A 8 19.76 -26.36 -4.61
CA LEU A 8 19.06 -26.46 -5.89
C LEU A 8 18.35 -27.82 -6.04
N GLY A 9 18.83 -28.84 -5.32
CA GLY A 9 18.19 -30.14 -5.22
C GLY A 9 16.85 -30.14 -4.46
N GLU A 10 16.59 -29.11 -3.66
CA GLU A 10 15.29 -28.92 -2.98
C GLU A 10 14.23 -28.30 -3.91
N VAL A 11 14.64 -27.74 -5.05
CA VAL A 11 13.73 -27.15 -6.03
C VAL A 11 13.21 -28.23 -6.98
N HIS A 12 11.91 -28.45 -6.95
CA HIS A 12 11.21 -29.40 -7.80
C HIS A 12 10.81 -28.74 -9.12
N PHE A 13 11.59 -29.03 -10.16
CA PHE A 13 11.28 -28.63 -11.53
C PHE A 13 10.25 -29.58 -12.16
N ASP A 14 9.38 -29.03 -13.01
CA ASP A 14 8.40 -29.79 -13.79
C ASP A 14 9.07 -30.69 -14.86
N GLU A 15 8.26 -31.43 -15.62
CA GLU A 15 8.73 -32.31 -16.69
C GLU A 15 9.48 -31.59 -17.83
N HIS A 16 9.39 -30.26 -17.90
CA HIS A 16 10.12 -29.42 -18.84
C HIS A 16 11.39 -28.80 -18.22
N GLY A 17 11.71 -29.15 -16.98
CA GLY A 17 12.83 -28.59 -16.23
C GLY A 17 12.59 -27.14 -15.80
N LEU A 18 11.33 -26.76 -15.57
CA LEU A 18 10.92 -25.40 -15.20
C LEU A 18 10.25 -25.35 -13.82
N VAL A 19 10.45 -24.23 -13.13
CA VAL A 19 9.76 -23.88 -11.88
C VAL A 19 9.12 -22.50 -12.04
N PRO A 20 7.87 -22.28 -11.60
CA PRO A 20 7.29 -20.96 -11.51
C PRO A 20 8.05 -20.10 -10.48
N ALA A 21 8.31 -18.85 -10.86
CA ALA A 21 8.93 -17.85 -10.02
C ALA A 21 8.03 -16.62 -9.92
N ILE A 22 7.61 -16.29 -8.70
CA ILE A 22 6.82 -15.11 -8.35
C ILE A 22 7.79 -13.99 -7.98
N ALA A 23 7.78 -12.88 -8.72
CA ALA A 23 8.48 -11.67 -8.31
C ALA A 23 7.54 -10.80 -7.49
N GLN A 24 7.89 -10.53 -6.23
CA GLN A 24 7.16 -9.66 -5.31
C GLN A 24 8.04 -8.47 -4.93
N ASP A 25 7.47 -7.27 -4.94
CA ASP A 25 8.17 -6.08 -4.48
C ASP A 25 8.50 -6.20 -2.99
N ALA A 26 9.77 -6.10 -2.63
CA ALA A 26 10.27 -6.34 -1.28
C ALA A 26 9.79 -5.31 -0.25
N ILE A 27 9.36 -4.12 -0.68
CA ILE A 27 8.90 -3.04 0.20
C ILE A 27 7.39 -3.06 0.35
N THR A 28 6.67 -3.14 -0.77
CA THR A 28 5.21 -2.98 -0.82
C THR A 28 4.46 -4.31 -0.72
N GLY A 29 5.14 -5.46 -0.89
CA GLY A 29 4.53 -6.78 -0.93
C GLY A 29 3.67 -7.03 -2.18
N LYS A 30 3.64 -6.10 -3.16
CA LYS A 30 2.88 -6.29 -4.39
C LYS A 30 3.51 -7.39 -5.25
N VAL A 31 2.70 -8.33 -5.71
CA VAL A 31 3.14 -9.27 -6.75
C VAL A 31 3.32 -8.50 -8.07
N LEU A 32 4.55 -8.49 -8.56
CA LEU A 32 4.95 -7.77 -9.77
C LEU A 32 4.69 -8.60 -11.02
N MET A 33 5.14 -9.85 -11.03
CA MET A 33 5.00 -10.74 -12.18
C MET A 33 5.22 -12.19 -11.78
N VAL A 34 4.81 -13.09 -12.68
CA VAL A 34 5.19 -14.50 -12.65
C VAL A 34 5.93 -14.82 -13.94
N ALA A 35 7.01 -15.57 -13.82
CA ALA A 35 7.76 -16.11 -14.94
C ALA A 35 8.24 -17.53 -14.60
N TRP A 36 8.95 -18.16 -15.53
CA TRP A 36 9.51 -19.50 -15.35
C TRP A 36 11.01 -19.39 -15.18
N MET A 37 11.61 -20.28 -14.38
CA MET A 37 13.05 -20.46 -14.27
C MET A 37 13.38 -21.93 -14.58
N ASN A 38 14.44 -22.17 -15.35
CA ASN A 38 15.11 -23.47 -15.33
C ASN A 38 16.21 -23.46 -14.27
N ALA A 39 16.88 -24.61 -14.05
CA ALA A 39 17.96 -24.75 -13.08
C ALA A 39 19.09 -23.70 -13.28
N GLU A 40 19.43 -23.38 -14.54
CA GLU A 40 20.43 -22.37 -14.88
C GLU A 40 19.99 -20.95 -14.48
N ALA A 41 18.74 -20.58 -14.79
CA ALA A 41 18.17 -19.28 -14.43
C ALA A 41 18.07 -19.09 -12.90
N ALA A 42 17.66 -20.14 -12.17
CA ALA A 42 17.62 -20.12 -10.71
C ALA A 42 19.04 -19.95 -10.12
N SER A 43 20.01 -20.70 -10.64
CA SER A 43 21.41 -20.63 -10.21
C SER A 43 22.02 -19.25 -10.48
N GLU A 44 21.82 -18.69 -11.68
CA GLU A 44 22.33 -17.36 -12.02
C GLU A 44 21.64 -16.28 -11.17
N THR A 45 20.35 -16.44 -10.87
CA THR A 45 19.63 -15.51 -10.00
C THR A 45 20.21 -15.49 -8.59
N ALA A 46 20.42 -16.67 -8.00
CA ALA A 46 21.01 -16.79 -6.67
C ALA A 46 22.46 -16.25 -6.64
N ALA A 47 23.25 -16.52 -7.68
CA ALA A 47 24.65 -16.10 -7.75
C ALA A 47 24.83 -14.59 -7.96
N THR A 48 23.96 -13.97 -8.77
CA THR A 48 24.12 -12.56 -9.18
C THR A 48 23.28 -11.58 -8.36
N GLY A 49 22.27 -12.07 -7.63
CA GLY A 49 21.28 -11.21 -7.00
C GLY A 49 20.41 -10.45 -8.01
N ARG A 50 20.35 -10.88 -9.27
CA ARG A 50 19.52 -10.29 -10.32
C ARG A 50 18.53 -11.30 -10.84
N ALA A 51 17.26 -10.92 -11.01
CA ALA A 51 16.26 -11.87 -11.51
C ALA A 51 16.55 -12.29 -12.97
N VAL A 52 16.80 -13.58 -13.16
CA VAL A 52 17.00 -14.23 -14.46
C VAL A 52 15.89 -15.25 -14.65
N TYR A 53 15.21 -15.19 -15.79
CA TYR A 53 14.11 -16.10 -16.11
C TYR A 53 14.44 -16.93 -17.35
N TRP A 54 13.70 -18.03 -17.52
CA TRP A 54 13.66 -18.79 -18.75
C TRP A 54 12.47 -18.33 -19.61
N SER A 55 12.76 -17.80 -20.80
CA SER A 55 11.71 -17.47 -21.76
C SER A 55 11.26 -18.72 -22.50
N ARG A 56 10.06 -19.22 -22.18
CA ARG A 56 9.49 -20.42 -22.85
C ARG A 56 9.34 -20.24 -24.37
N SER A 57 9.02 -19.03 -24.83
CA SER A 57 8.86 -18.73 -26.27
C SER A 57 10.21 -18.57 -26.97
N ARG A 58 11.18 -17.89 -26.36
CA ARG A 58 12.51 -17.65 -26.95
C ARG A 58 13.49 -18.81 -26.69
N LYS A 59 13.14 -19.76 -25.82
CA LYS A 59 13.95 -20.91 -25.38
C LYS A 59 15.38 -20.50 -24.97
N ARG A 60 15.48 -19.43 -24.19
CA ARG A 60 16.75 -18.89 -23.68
C ARG A 60 16.57 -18.20 -22.34
N LEU A 61 17.69 -17.99 -21.65
CA LEU A 61 17.76 -17.09 -20.50
C LEU A 61 17.36 -15.66 -20.89
N TRP A 62 16.64 -15.01 -19.98
CA TRP A 62 16.19 -13.64 -20.07
C TRP A 62 16.50 -12.94 -18.75
N ARG A 63 17.49 -12.06 -18.76
CA ARG A 63 17.85 -11.26 -17.59
C ARG A 63 16.88 -10.07 -17.53
N LYS A 64 16.07 -9.97 -16.48
CA LYS A 64 15.04 -8.92 -16.42
C LYS A 64 15.68 -7.54 -16.55
N GLY A 65 15.15 -6.76 -17.49
CA GLY A 65 15.65 -5.43 -17.81
C GLY A 65 16.93 -5.39 -18.66
N GLU A 66 17.35 -6.49 -19.30
CA GLU A 66 18.51 -6.49 -20.22
C GLU A 66 18.34 -5.51 -21.39
N GLU A 67 17.11 -5.39 -21.92
CA GLU A 67 16.78 -4.47 -23.01
C GLU A 67 16.27 -3.11 -22.50
N SER A 68 15.49 -3.09 -21.41
CA SER A 68 14.78 -1.89 -20.94
C SER A 68 15.45 -1.12 -19.80
N GLY A 69 16.47 -1.67 -19.16
CA GLY A 69 17.06 -1.12 -17.93
C GLY A 69 16.19 -1.31 -16.67
N HIS A 70 14.96 -1.82 -16.79
CA HIS A 70 14.07 -2.08 -15.65
C HIS A 70 14.41 -3.39 -14.94
N VAL A 71 15.57 -3.40 -14.29
CA VAL A 71 16.16 -4.53 -13.58
C VAL A 71 15.39 -4.87 -12.30
N GLN A 72 15.44 -6.14 -11.90
CA GLN A 72 14.98 -6.62 -10.60
C GLN A 72 16.19 -7.09 -9.79
N VAL A 73 16.47 -6.41 -8.68
CA VAL A 73 17.52 -6.81 -7.72
C VAL A 73 16.86 -7.69 -6.67
N VAL A 74 17.34 -8.93 -6.54
CA VAL A 74 16.82 -9.91 -5.59
C VAL A 74 17.37 -9.62 -4.20
N ARG A 75 16.47 -9.50 -3.23
CA ARG A 75 16.77 -9.30 -1.81
C ARG A 75 16.63 -10.60 -1.02
N GLU A 76 15.66 -11.43 -1.39
CA GLU A 76 15.39 -12.72 -0.77
C GLU A 76 14.84 -13.70 -1.82
N ILE A 77 15.20 -14.99 -1.70
CA ILE A 77 14.59 -16.09 -2.44
C ILE A 77 13.96 -17.02 -1.40
N ARG A 78 12.69 -17.33 -1.56
CA ARG A 78 11.97 -18.32 -0.75
C ARG A 78 11.49 -19.46 -1.64
N LEU A 79 11.46 -20.64 -1.06
CA LEU A 79 10.87 -21.84 -1.62
C LEU A 79 9.57 -22.13 -0.86
N ASP A 80 8.54 -22.62 -1.54
CA ASP A 80 7.30 -23.03 -0.88
C ASP A 80 7.39 -24.42 -0.22
N CYS A 81 6.27 -24.93 0.30
CA CYS A 81 6.27 -26.09 1.18
C CYS A 81 6.59 -27.42 0.50
N ASP A 82 6.30 -27.53 -0.79
CA ASP A 82 6.51 -28.70 -1.63
C ASP A 82 7.58 -28.48 -2.71
N GLY A 83 8.24 -27.32 -2.71
CA GLY A 83 9.46 -27.07 -3.45
C GLY A 83 9.24 -26.72 -4.92
N ASP A 84 8.00 -26.51 -5.36
CA ASP A 84 7.66 -26.32 -6.77
C ASP A 84 7.33 -24.86 -7.13
N VAL A 85 7.47 -23.92 -6.19
CA VAL A 85 7.39 -22.47 -6.47
C VAL A 85 8.50 -21.68 -5.78
N LEU A 86 9.15 -20.80 -6.55
CA LEU A 86 10.06 -19.79 -6.02
C LEU A 86 9.35 -18.45 -5.81
N LEU A 87 9.56 -17.82 -4.66
CA LEU A 87 9.19 -16.42 -4.39
C LEU A 87 10.46 -15.57 -4.31
N LEU A 88 10.59 -14.62 -5.23
CA LEU A 88 11.67 -13.64 -5.27
C LEU A 88 11.16 -12.34 -4.66
N GLN A 89 11.70 -11.93 -3.52
CA GLN A 89 11.51 -10.56 -3.04
C GLN A 89 12.51 -9.65 -3.74
N VAL A 90 12.03 -8.70 -4.53
CA VAL A 90 12.86 -7.88 -5.42
C VAL A 90 12.66 -6.39 -5.20
N GLU A 91 13.72 -5.63 -5.44
CA GLU A 91 13.64 -4.20 -5.71
C GLU A 91 13.52 -3.99 -7.23
N GLN A 92 12.43 -3.36 -7.66
CA GLN A 92 12.15 -3.10 -9.08
C GLN A 92 12.67 -1.73 -9.50
N HIS A 93 13.77 -1.70 -10.25
CA HIS A 93 14.30 -0.47 -10.81
C HIS A 93 13.35 0.12 -11.86
N GLY A 94 13.19 1.45 -11.83
CA GLY A 94 12.29 2.19 -12.71
C GLY A 94 10.80 1.98 -12.40
N GLY A 95 10.46 1.19 -11.37
CA GLY A 95 9.09 0.95 -10.95
C GLY A 95 8.22 0.24 -11.99
N ILE A 96 8.79 -0.37 -13.05
CA ILE A 96 8.08 -0.98 -14.17
C ILE A 96 8.52 -2.44 -14.37
N ALA A 97 7.74 -3.40 -13.87
CA ALA A 97 7.98 -4.81 -14.17
C ALA A 97 7.37 -5.21 -15.54
N CYS A 98 6.28 -4.56 -15.95
CA CYS A 98 5.47 -4.99 -17.09
C CYS A 98 5.87 -4.30 -18.39
N HIS A 99 5.90 -5.05 -19.49
CA HIS A 99 6.18 -4.51 -20.83
C HIS A 99 5.12 -3.51 -21.32
N THR A 100 3.91 -3.51 -20.72
CA THR A 100 2.88 -2.50 -21.00
C THR A 100 3.16 -1.13 -20.37
N GLY A 101 4.29 -0.99 -19.66
CA GLY A 101 4.64 0.26 -19.00
C GLY A 101 4.13 0.41 -17.58
N ARG A 102 3.53 -0.64 -17.01
CA ARG A 102 2.92 -0.63 -15.67
C ARG A 102 3.86 -1.22 -14.63
N ASN A 103 3.56 -0.93 -13.36
CA ASN A 103 4.33 -1.44 -12.24
C ASN A 103 4.35 -2.96 -12.16
N ARG A 104 3.22 -3.62 -12.40
CA ARG A 104 3.05 -5.07 -12.33
C ARG A 104 2.25 -5.60 -13.51
N CYS A 105 2.37 -6.90 -13.79
CA CYS A 105 1.56 -7.63 -14.77
C CYS A 105 0.10 -7.77 -14.30
N PHE A 106 -0.13 -7.81 -13.00
CA PHE A 106 -1.46 -7.97 -12.37
C PHE A 106 -2.22 -6.64 -12.25
N PHE A 107 -2.33 -5.90 -13.34
CA PHE A 107 -2.99 -4.59 -13.40
C PHE A 107 -4.49 -4.66 -13.71
N ARG A 108 -5.05 -5.87 -13.84
CA ARG A 108 -6.48 -6.12 -14.09
C ARG A 108 -7.08 -6.80 -12.87
N ARG A 109 -8.24 -6.32 -12.42
CA ARG A 109 -9.03 -6.89 -11.33
C ARG A 109 -10.38 -7.36 -11.89
N LEU A 110 -10.85 -8.51 -11.44
CA LEU A 110 -12.22 -8.94 -11.72
C LEU A 110 -13.14 -8.27 -10.71
N ASP A 111 -13.97 -7.34 -11.16
CA ASP A 111 -14.98 -6.67 -10.36
C ASP A 111 -16.31 -7.43 -10.45
N GLY A 112 -17.03 -7.48 -9.31
CA GLY A 112 -18.31 -8.18 -9.22
C GLY A 112 -18.19 -9.70 -9.13
N ARG A 113 -19.33 -10.38 -9.28
CA ARG A 113 -19.43 -11.85 -9.36
C ARG A 113 -20.27 -12.22 -10.59
N PRO A 114 -20.04 -13.40 -11.19
CA PRO A 114 -20.88 -13.87 -12.29
C PRO A 114 -22.38 -13.79 -11.92
N PRO A 115 -23.26 -13.42 -12.87
CA PRO A 115 -22.99 -13.14 -14.29
C PRO A 115 -22.49 -11.71 -14.58
N LEU A 116 -22.39 -10.84 -13.58
CA LEU A 116 -22.05 -9.42 -13.74
C LEU A 116 -20.55 -9.12 -13.61
N ALA A 117 -19.69 -10.15 -13.62
CA ALA A 117 -18.26 -9.97 -13.42
C ALA A 117 -17.60 -9.32 -14.64
N ALA A 118 -16.76 -8.30 -14.41
CA ALA A 118 -16.06 -7.57 -15.46
C ALA A 118 -14.60 -7.33 -15.08
N TRP A 119 -13.70 -7.35 -16.08
CA TRP A 119 -12.29 -7.02 -15.87
C TRP A 119 -12.07 -5.52 -15.95
N THR A 120 -11.51 -4.93 -14.90
CA THR A 120 -11.20 -3.49 -14.81
C THR A 120 -9.69 -3.30 -14.71
N ILE A 121 -9.15 -2.28 -15.39
CA ILE A 121 -7.74 -1.86 -15.24
C ILE A 121 -7.63 -1.02 -13.97
N THR A 122 -6.74 -1.41 -13.07
CA THR A 122 -6.55 -0.75 -11.77
C THR A 122 -5.26 0.06 -11.68
N ASP A 123 -4.29 -0.21 -12.57
CA ASP A 123 -2.96 0.39 -12.46
C ASP A 123 -2.65 1.27 -13.70
N PRO A 124 -2.14 2.49 -13.49
CA PRO A 124 -1.79 3.40 -14.58
C PRO A 124 -0.56 2.92 -15.34
N VAL A 125 -0.48 3.31 -16.62
CA VAL A 125 0.76 3.22 -17.40
C VAL A 125 1.72 4.28 -16.89
N LEU A 126 2.89 3.87 -16.39
CA LEU A 126 3.92 4.78 -15.90
C LEU A 126 4.82 5.30 -17.02
N LYS A 127 5.09 4.46 -18.02
CA LYS A 127 5.87 4.83 -19.21
C LYS A 127 5.37 4.04 -20.41
N ARG A 128 5.18 4.67 -21.58
CA ARG A 128 4.59 3.95 -22.72
C ARG A 128 5.56 2.91 -23.29
N PRO A 129 5.07 1.77 -23.83
CA PRO A 129 5.94 0.73 -24.39
C PRO A 129 6.90 1.23 -25.46
N GLU A 130 6.48 2.19 -26.27
CA GLU A 130 7.29 2.78 -27.34
C GLU A 130 8.50 3.53 -26.77
N ASP A 131 8.35 4.15 -25.60
CA ASP A 131 9.42 4.85 -24.89
C ASP A 131 10.38 3.90 -24.15
N ILE A 132 10.04 2.60 -24.09
CA ILE A 132 10.83 1.55 -23.43
C ILE A 132 11.56 0.68 -24.46
N TYR A 133 10.88 0.32 -25.55
CA TYR A 133 11.37 -0.67 -26.53
C TYR A 133 11.47 -0.13 -27.97
N GLY A 134 11.09 1.13 -28.20
CA GLY A 134 11.07 1.76 -29.52
C GLY A 134 9.75 1.59 -30.29
N PRO A 135 9.61 2.28 -31.45
CA PRO A 135 8.33 2.44 -32.15
C PRO A 135 7.72 1.16 -32.71
N ALA A 136 8.49 0.08 -32.89
CA ALA A 136 7.98 -1.21 -33.36
C ALA A 136 7.21 -2.01 -32.29
N ALA A 137 7.27 -1.61 -31.02
CA ALA A 137 6.65 -2.34 -29.90
C ALA A 137 5.15 -2.04 -29.70
N GLY A 138 4.67 -0.89 -30.18
CA GLY A 138 3.28 -0.43 -29.97
C GLY A 138 2.21 -1.20 -30.76
N ALA A 139 2.61 -2.02 -31.73
CA ALA A 139 1.67 -2.76 -32.59
C ALA A 139 1.07 -4.02 -31.93
N HIS A 140 1.65 -4.52 -30.84
CA HIS A 140 1.19 -5.76 -30.19
C HIS A 140 0.22 -5.57 -29.01
N SER A 141 -0.13 -4.33 -28.64
CA SER A 141 -1.04 -4.05 -27.51
C SER A 141 -2.46 -3.65 -27.90
N GLN A 142 -2.81 -3.64 -29.20
CA GLN A 142 -4.13 -3.21 -29.66
C GLN A 142 -5.03 -4.39 -30.03
N SER A 143 -5.51 -5.14 -29.03
CA SER A 143 -6.73 -5.94 -29.20
C SER A 143 -7.44 -6.18 -27.86
N VAL A 144 -7.85 -5.11 -27.19
CA VAL A 144 -8.93 -5.20 -26.21
C VAL A 144 -9.85 -4.02 -26.48
N ALA A 145 -11.01 -4.30 -27.07
CA ALA A 145 -12.01 -3.30 -27.41
C ALA A 145 -12.44 -2.55 -26.14
N GLU A 146 -12.29 -1.22 -26.17
CA GLU A 146 -12.94 -0.32 -25.23
C GLU A 146 -14.45 -0.49 -25.39
N HIS A 147 -15.13 -1.02 -24.36
CA HIS A 147 -16.58 -0.96 -24.31
C HIS A 147 -16.99 0.46 -23.89
N PRO A 148 -17.96 1.08 -24.59
CA PRO A 148 -18.35 2.44 -24.30
C PRO A 148 -19.04 2.51 -22.93
N ALA A 149 -18.67 3.55 -22.17
CA ALA A 149 -19.28 3.89 -20.89
C ALA A 149 -20.80 4.12 -21.07
N ALA A 150 -21.61 3.36 -20.32
CA ALA A 150 -23.02 3.67 -20.16
C ALA A 150 -23.18 4.99 -19.39
N GLY A 151 -23.98 5.89 -19.96
CA GLY A 151 -24.10 7.28 -19.55
C GLY A 151 -24.54 7.49 -18.10
N THR A 152 -23.87 8.45 -17.45
CA THR A 152 -24.29 9.01 -16.16
C THR A 152 -25.25 10.16 -16.43
N GLN A 153 -26.49 10.05 -15.94
CA GLN A 153 -27.41 11.19 -15.85
C GLN A 153 -27.08 12.04 -14.60
N PRO A 154 -27.27 13.37 -14.65
CA PRO A 154 -26.96 14.25 -13.54
C PRO A 154 -28.13 14.30 -12.55
N HIS A 155 -27.88 13.98 -11.28
CA HIS A 155 -28.82 14.24 -10.20
C HIS A 155 -28.50 15.60 -9.55
N SER A 156 -29.22 16.60 -10.04
CA SER A 156 -29.78 17.76 -9.35
C SER A 156 -29.31 18.03 -7.91
N ALA A 157 -28.57 19.13 -7.75
CA ALA A 157 -28.42 19.84 -6.49
C ALA A 157 -29.74 20.51 -6.11
N THR A 158 -30.25 20.22 -4.92
CA THR A 158 -31.32 20.98 -4.28
C THR A 158 -30.71 21.89 -3.21
N ALA A 159 -30.78 23.20 -3.48
CA ALA A 159 -30.59 24.26 -2.51
C ALA A 159 -31.91 24.60 -1.81
N HIS A 160 -31.85 25.13 -0.58
CA HIS A 160 -32.67 26.23 -0.01
C HIS A 160 -32.55 26.26 1.53
N PRO A 161 -32.86 27.38 2.22
CA PRO A 161 -32.67 28.78 1.85
C PRO A 161 -31.98 29.63 2.96
N SER A 162 -31.42 30.76 2.54
CA SER A 162 -31.02 31.86 3.43
C SER A 162 -32.21 32.76 3.78
N THR A 163 -32.28 33.23 5.02
CA THR A 163 -33.05 34.42 5.41
C THR A 163 -32.10 35.38 6.16
N GLY A 164 -32.04 36.64 5.72
CA GLY A 164 -31.09 37.63 6.23
C GLY A 164 -31.69 38.64 7.22
N ALA A 165 -30.80 39.10 8.12
CA ALA A 165 -30.55 40.48 8.59
C ALA A 165 -31.66 41.27 9.36
N PRO A 166 -31.35 42.31 10.18
CA PRO A 166 -30.08 43.06 10.25
C PRO A 166 -29.51 43.34 11.67
N ALA A 167 -28.45 44.15 11.65
CA ALA A 167 -27.47 44.50 12.67
C ALA A 167 -27.96 45.33 13.87
N ASP A 168 -27.18 45.31 14.95
CA ASP A 168 -26.74 46.50 15.69
C ASP A 168 -25.43 46.20 16.45
N GLY A 169 -24.52 47.18 16.46
CA GLY A 169 -23.14 47.01 16.89
C GLY A 169 -22.88 47.26 18.37
N ALA A 170 -21.71 46.83 18.85
CA ALA A 170 -20.80 47.62 19.69
C ALA A 170 -19.56 46.79 20.09
N SER A 171 -18.40 47.43 19.92
CA SER A 171 -17.17 47.32 20.73
C SER A 171 -16.55 45.95 21.07
N GLY A 172 -15.36 45.74 20.49
CA GLY A 172 -14.13 45.66 21.29
C GLY A 172 -13.82 44.34 21.99
N GLY A 173 -12.99 43.52 21.33
CA GLY A 173 -12.29 42.40 21.96
C GLY A 173 -11.49 41.63 20.93
N HIS A 174 -10.25 42.05 20.68
CA HIS A 174 -9.30 41.30 19.84
C HIS A 174 -8.87 40.05 20.61
N HIS A 175 -9.69 38.99 20.57
CA HIS A 175 -9.26 37.66 20.96
C HIS A 175 -8.43 37.10 19.82
N THR A 176 -7.11 37.20 19.95
CA THR A 176 -6.19 36.32 19.25
C THR A 176 -6.52 34.90 19.69
N THR A 177 -7.20 34.13 18.84
CA THR A 177 -7.39 32.70 19.07
C THR A 177 -6.03 32.03 18.86
N ASP A 178 -5.28 31.87 19.93
CA ASP A 178 -4.14 30.96 19.93
C ASP A 178 -4.63 29.56 19.53
N ALA A 179 -3.95 28.93 18.57
CA ALA A 179 -4.24 27.56 18.21
C ALA A 179 -4.07 26.67 19.45
N PRO A 180 -5.01 25.76 19.75
CA PRO A 180 -4.92 24.92 20.93
C PRO A 180 -3.64 24.07 20.86
N ALA A 181 -2.96 23.92 21.99
CA ALA A 181 -1.77 23.05 22.06
C ALA A 181 -2.15 21.63 21.63
N ALA A 182 -1.35 21.00 20.77
CA ALA A 182 -1.66 19.70 20.19
C ALA A 182 -1.99 18.63 21.26
N GLY A 183 -1.27 18.62 22.38
CA GLY A 183 -1.54 17.71 23.50
C GLY A 183 -2.92 17.89 24.14
N ASP A 184 -3.39 19.13 24.27
CA ASP A 184 -4.70 19.46 24.84
C ASP A 184 -5.85 19.03 23.90
N VAL A 185 -5.65 19.14 22.58
CA VAL A 185 -6.60 18.60 21.60
C VAL A 185 -6.71 17.08 21.68
N LEU A 186 -5.58 16.37 21.76
CA LEU A 186 -5.57 14.91 21.82
C LEU A 186 -6.20 14.39 23.11
N ALA A 187 -5.95 15.05 24.25
CA ALA A 187 -6.55 14.69 25.53
C ALA A 187 -8.09 14.83 25.50
N ARG A 188 -8.62 15.98 25.04
CA ARG A 188 -10.08 16.17 24.92
C ARG A 188 -10.73 15.20 23.93
N LEU A 189 -10.02 14.88 22.85
CA LEU A 189 -10.49 13.89 21.89
C LEU A 189 -10.55 12.50 22.54
N ALA A 190 -9.53 12.11 23.30
CA ALA A 190 -9.53 10.85 24.04
C ALA A 190 -10.68 10.76 25.06
N ASP A 191 -10.97 11.84 25.79
CA ASP A 191 -12.12 11.88 26.71
C ASP A 191 -13.45 11.72 25.96
N THR A 192 -13.54 12.33 24.77
CA THR A 192 -14.70 12.14 23.88
C THR A 192 -14.80 10.68 23.43
N LEU A 193 -13.71 10.06 22.99
CA LEU A 193 -13.70 8.65 22.55
C LEU A 193 -14.09 7.70 23.68
N GLU A 194 -13.60 7.94 24.89
CA GLU A 194 -13.93 7.15 26.08
C GLU A 194 -15.44 7.25 26.39
N SER A 195 -16.05 8.43 26.26
CA SER A 195 -17.51 8.58 26.39
C SER A 195 -18.32 7.77 25.36
N ARG A 196 -17.71 7.38 24.24
CA ARG A 196 -18.35 6.59 23.17
C ARG A 196 -18.10 5.09 23.27
N LEU A 197 -17.39 4.61 24.29
CA LEU A 197 -17.27 3.18 24.54
C LEU A 197 -18.65 2.57 24.86
N PRO A 198 -18.95 1.34 24.39
CA PRO A 198 -20.21 0.67 24.71
C PRO A 198 -20.48 0.55 26.21
N ARG A 199 -19.43 0.29 27.01
CA ARG A 199 -19.49 0.24 28.48
C ARG A 199 -19.86 1.58 29.14
N ASN A 200 -19.66 2.69 28.43
CA ASN A 200 -19.92 4.06 28.90
C ASN A 200 -21.21 4.65 28.29
N GLY A 201 -22.02 3.82 27.63
CA GLY A 201 -23.30 4.25 27.04
C GLY A 201 -23.18 4.83 25.63
N GLY A 202 -22.05 4.65 24.94
CA GLY A 202 -21.90 5.04 23.55
C GLY A 202 -22.87 4.29 22.64
N ASP A 203 -23.71 5.02 21.90
CA ASP A 203 -24.72 4.46 21.01
C ASP A 203 -24.23 4.43 19.53
N PRO A 204 -24.05 3.23 18.95
CA PRO A 204 -23.65 3.06 17.54
C PRO A 204 -24.63 3.64 16.51
N ALA A 205 -25.89 3.88 16.90
CA ALA A 205 -26.89 4.44 16.00
C ALA A 205 -26.73 5.95 15.79
N THR A 206 -26.07 6.64 16.72
CA THR A 206 -25.95 8.10 16.75
C THR A 206 -24.51 8.59 16.64
N SER A 207 -23.51 7.70 16.67
CA SER A 207 -22.10 8.06 16.64
C SER A 207 -21.25 7.13 15.78
N TYR A 208 -20.53 7.71 14.82
CA TYR A 208 -19.52 7.01 14.02
C TYR A 208 -18.47 6.30 14.90
N THR A 209 -17.95 7.01 15.90
CA THR A 209 -16.99 6.44 16.87
C THR A 209 -17.59 5.27 17.65
N ALA A 210 -18.82 5.40 18.17
CA ALA A 210 -19.47 4.30 18.88
C ALA A 210 -19.68 3.10 17.95
N GLN A 211 -19.99 3.33 16.68
CA GLN A 211 -20.09 2.28 15.67
C GLN A 211 -18.75 1.58 15.43
N LEU A 212 -17.64 2.32 15.30
CA LEU A 212 -16.31 1.74 15.18
C LEU A 212 -15.94 0.90 16.41
N LEU A 213 -16.14 1.44 17.61
CA LEU A 213 -15.82 0.75 18.86
C LEU A 213 -16.69 -0.50 19.07
N ALA A 214 -17.97 -0.46 18.68
CA ALA A 214 -18.87 -1.61 18.77
C ALA A 214 -18.55 -2.72 17.76
N ARG A 215 -18.01 -2.37 16.59
CA ARG A 215 -17.53 -3.36 15.59
C ARG A 215 -16.24 -4.06 16.01
N GLY A 216 -15.54 -3.56 17.02
CA GLY A 216 -14.36 -4.17 17.60
C GLY A 216 -13.06 -3.94 16.81
N PRO A 217 -11.96 -4.59 17.23
CA PRO A 217 -10.60 -4.32 16.73
C PRO A 217 -10.44 -4.30 15.22
N ASP A 218 -10.99 -5.28 14.52
CA ASP A 218 -10.83 -5.41 13.07
C ASP A 218 -11.31 -4.19 12.30
N ALA A 219 -12.34 -3.49 12.80
CA ALA A 219 -12.88 -2.31 12.14
C ALA A 219 -11.92 -1.11 12.20
N PHE A 220 -11.41 -0.77 13.38
CA PHE A 220 -10.52 0.39 13.52
C PHE A 220 -9.07 0.08 13.16
N LEU A 221 -8.58 -1.16 13.35
CA LEU A 221 -7.24 -1.55 12.90
C LEU A 221 -7.12 -1.53 11.37
N LYS A 222 -8.19 -1.91 10.66
CA LYS A 222 -8.25 -1.75 9.21
C LYS A 222 -8.13 -0.27 8.81
N LYS A 223 -8.85 0.63 9.49
CA LYS A 223 -8.77 2.08 9.23
C LYS A 223 -7.35 2.62 9.45
N ILE A 224 -6.64 2.18 10.49
CA ILE A 224 -5.23 2.57 10.70
C ILE A 224 -4.37 2.23 9.47
N GLY A 225 -4.53 1.03 8.90
CA GLY A 225 -3.81 0.63 7.70
C GLY A 225 -4.20 1.43 6.44
N GLU A 226 -5.50 1.72 6.28
CA GLU A 226 -6.01 2.59 5.21
C GLU A 226 -5.38 4.00 5.32
N GLU A 227 -5.53 4.68 6.46
CA GLU A 227 -5.03 6.07 6.62
C GLU A 227 -3.51 6.18 6.58
N ALA A 228 -2.77 5.18 7.09
CA ALA A 228 -1.33 5.15 6.94
C ALA A 228 -0.91 5.08 5.47
N THR A 229 -1.65 4.33 4.65
CA THR A 229 -1.42 4.26 3.21
C THR A 229 -1.78 5.57 2.53
N GLU A 230 -2.90 6.20 2.91
CA GLU A 230 -3.31 7.51 2.37
C GLU A 230 -2.30 8.60 2.71
N LEU A 231 -1.78 8.64 3.95
CA LEU A 231 -0.72 9.56 4.37
C LEU A 231 0.57 9.36 3.56
N VAL A 232 1.00 8.12 3.35
CA VAL A 232 2.18 7.81 2.52
C VAL A 232 1.97 8.32 1.09
N MET A 233 0.78 8.12 0.52
CA MET A 233 0.47 8.60 -0.82
C MET A 233 0.40 10.13 -0.90
N ALA A 234 -0.21 10.79 0.09
CA ALA A 234 -0.28 12.25 0.17
C ALA A 234 1.12 12.89 0.28
N ALA A 235 2.00 12.27 1.06
CA ALA A 235 3.40 12.70 1.21
C ALA A 235 4.19 12.51 -0.08
N LYS A 236 4.03 11.34 -0.73
CA LYS A 236 4.66 11.04 -2.01
C LYS A 236 4.24 12.01 -3.12
N ASP A 237 2.98 12.39 -3.13
CA ASP A 237 2.41 13.27 -4.17
C ASP A 237 2.59 14.77 -3.84
N GLU A 238 3.36 15.11 -2.79
CA GLU A 238 3.68 16.48 -2.36
C GLU A 238 2.44 17.38 -2.18
N ARG A 239 1.42 16.87 -1.47
CA ARG A 239 0.14 17.57 -1.21
C ARG A 239 0.01 17.98 0.27
N PRO A 240 0.49 19.16 0.69
CA PRO A 240 0.58 19.54 2.10
C PRO A 240 -0.76 19.48 2.85
N GLU A 241 -1.85 19.90 2.19
CA GLU A 241 -3.19 19.88 2.76
C GLU A 241 -3.69 18.46 3.03
N ARG A 242 -3.38 17.53 2.13
CA ARG A 242 -3.71 16.10 2.29
C ARG A 242 -2.83 15.45 3.34
N ILE A 243 -1.53 15.77 3.38
CA ILE A 243 -0.62 15.24 4.40
C ILE A 243 -1.17 15.53 5.81
N VAL A 244 -1.61 16.77 6.04
CA VAL A 244 -2.19 17.15 7.35
C VAL A 244 -3.50 16.43 7.62
N SER A 245 -4.41 16.32 6.64
CA SER A 245 -5.69 15.62 6.84
C SER A 245 -5.51 14.12 7.08
N GLU A 246 -4.71 13.44 6.26
CA GLU A 246 -4.46 11.99 6.41
C GLU A 246 -3.67 11.69 7.69
N ALA A 247 -2.77 12.57 8.12
CA ALA A 247 -2.10 12.43 9.42
C ALA A 247 -3.08 12.60 10.58
N ALA A 248 -4.03 13.52 10.48
CA ALA A 248 -5.08 13.70 11.48
C ALA A 248 -6.00 12.47 11.56
N ASP A 249 -6.40 11.90 10.43
CA ASP A 249 -7.24 10.70 10.38
C ASP A 249 -6.50 9.48 10.94
N LEU A 250 -5.21 9.32 10.61
CA LEU A 250 -4.36 8.30 11.20
C LEU A 250 -4.26 8.45 12.73
N TRP A 251 -4.01 9.67 13.23
CA TRP A 251 -3.94 9.93 14.66
C TRP A 251 -5.27 9.66 15.35
N PHE A 252 -6.40 10.06 14.74
CA PHE A 252 -7.73 9.78 15.24
C PHE A 252 -7.97 8.27 15.41
N HIS A 253 -7.67 7.46 14.38
CA HIS A 253 -7.86 6.02 14.45
C HIS A 253 -6.88 5.32 15.41
N CYS A 254 -5.65 5.84 15.56
CA CYS A 254 -4.75 5.40 16.62
C CYS A 254 -5.33 5.68 18.02
N LEU A 255 -5.93 6.85 18.24
CA LEU A 255 -6.59 7.16 19.52
C LEU A 255 -7.78 6.23 19.78
N VAL A 256 -8.60 5.91 18.76
CA VAL A 256 -9.68 4.91 18.89
C VAL A 256 -9.14 3.56 19.37
N ALA A 257 -8.02 3.11 18.79
CA ALA A 257 -7.37 1.87 19.21
C ALA A 257 -6.83 1.95 20.66
N LEU A 258 -6.14 3.02 21.01
CA LEU A 258 -5.65 3.24 22.38
C LEU A 258 -6.80 3.19 23.39
N THR A 259 -7.88 3.95 23.14
CA THR A 259 -9.08 3.97 23.99
C THR A 259 -9.69 2.58 24.15
N HIS A 260 -9.78 1.79 23.08
CA HIS A 260 -10.28 0.41 23.15
C HIS A 260 -9.46 -0.46 24.11
N TYR A 261 -8.13 -0.29 24.11
CA TYR A 261 -7.21 -1.02 24.97
C TYR A 261 -6.99 -0.36 26.35
N GLY A 262 -7.75 0.69 26.69
CA GLY A 262 -7.64 1.39 27.98
C GLY A 262 -6.36 2.24 28.10
N LEU A 263 -5.77 2.62 26.97
CA LEU A 263 -4.61 3.51 26.88
C LEU A 263 -5.05 4.91 26.46
N ARG A 264 -4.21 5.89 26.74
CA ARG A 264 -4.47 7.30 26.45
C ARG A 264 -3.30 7.95 25.68
N PRO A 265 -3.52 9.08 24.97
CA PRO A 265 -2.43 9.81 24.31
C PRO A 265 -1.29 10.20 25.26
N GLU A 266 -1.57 10.44 26.55
CA GLU A 266 -0.54 10.76 27.54
C GLU A 266 0.42 9.58 27.78
N ASP A 267 -0.02 8.33 27.57
CA ASP A 267 0.87 7.15 27.60
C ASP A 267 1.88 7.20 26.45
N VAL A 268 1.41 7.54 25.25
CA VAL A 268 2.28 7.69 24.06
C VAL A 268 3.22 8.87 24.25
N ALA A 269 2.74 10.00 24.78
CA ALA A 269 3.56 11.16 25.07
C ALA A 269 4.69 10.84 26.06
N ARG A 270 4.41 10.12 27.16
CA ARG A 270 5.45 9.63 28.09
C ARG A 270 6.47 8.74 27.42
N GLU A 271 6.03 7.86 26.52
CA GLU A 271 6.95 6.99 25.77
C GLU A 271 7.81 7.78 24.79
N LEU A 272 7.27 8.84 24.16
CA LEU A 272 8.03 9.74 23.30
C LEU A 272 9.03 10.58 24.09
N GLU A 273 8.62 11.14 25.23
CA GLU A 273 9.49 11.89 26.16
C GLU A 273 10.64 11.00 26.66
N ARG A 274 10.38 9.73 26.99
CA ARG A 274 11.43 8.77 27.35
C ARG A 274 12.46 8.55 26.23
N ARG A 275 12.05 8.68 24.97
CA ARG A 275 12.93 8.55 23.79
C ARG A 275 13.63 9.86 23.44
N GLU A 276 13.08 10.99 23.87
CA GLU A 276 13.65 12.31 23.65
C GLU A 276 15.06 12.36 24.26
N GLY A 277 16.07 12.70 23.44
CA GLY A 277 17.48 12.70 23.85
C GLY A 277 18.22 11.36 23.75
N THR A 278 17.55 10.25 23.40
CA THR A 278 18.20 8.99 23.04
C THR A 278 18.28 8.87 21.52
N SER A 279 19.48 8.72 20.96
CA SER A 279 19.63 8.50 19.51
C SER A 279 18.80 7.28 19.06
N GLY A 280 18.02 7.43 17.98
CA GLY A 280 17.19 6.33 17.44
C GLY A 280 17.99 5.07 17.07
N LEU A 281 19.31 5.19 16.84
CA LEU A 281 20.21 4.05 16.66
C LEU A 281 20.48 3.29 17.97
N VAL A 282 20.64 4.03 19.08
CA VAL A 282 20.84 3.47 20.43
C VAL A 282 19.54 2.82 20.92
N GLU A 283 18.40 3.46 20.67
CA GLU A 283 17.08 2.91 21.00
C GLU A 283 16.80 1.62 20.23
N LYS A 284 17.12 1.58 18.93
CA LYS A 284 16.96 0.39 18.08
C LYS A 284 17.89 -0.76 18.47
N ALA A 285 19.11 -0.46 18.95
CA ALA A 285 20.05 -1.45 19.43
C ALA A 285 19.65 -2.08 20.78
N GLY A 286 18.86 -1.37 21.60
CA GLY A 286 18.37 -1.88 22.88
C GLY A 286 17.12 -2.77 22.80
N ARG A 287 16.49 -2.89 21.62
CA ARG A 287 15.37 -3.81 21.38
C ARG A 287 15.93 -5.19 21.04
N HIS A 288 16.21 -6.01 22.05
CA HIS A 288 16.41 -7.46 21.84
C HIS A 288 15.05 -8.16 21.61
N PRO A 289 15.01 -9.22 20.78
CA PRO A 289 13.77 -9.88 20.34
C PRO A 289 12.97 -10.51 21.48
#